data_AF-A0A3G6IXP6-F1
#
_entry.id   AF-A0A3G6IXP6-F1
#
_cell.length_a   1.000
_cell.length_b   1.000
_cell.length_c   1.000
_cell.angle_alpha   90.00
_cell.angle_beta   90.00
_cell.angle_gamma   90.00
#
_symmetry.space_group_name_H-M   'P 1'
#
loop_
_entity.id
_entity.type
_entity.pdbx_description
1 polymer ?
#
loop_
_entity_poly.entity_id
_entity_poly.type
_entity_poly.pdbx_seq_one_letter_code
_entity_poly.pdbx_strand_id
1 'polypeptide(L)'
;MRKVIAAAVLLVLATVVPPLITSRIMPIPLNSSHTYVAHGDHTTLTRQIDTSDPGIKDEVKVHVQDTLKNDAGKTLISVDDHLQLIRHSTYPVLDNNSSITVTVLGKTDKRERFTRNGLQYFFPFNTERRSYDFYDVFAGDSAPLDYVRQDGDAYVYHQKREHVERTIWVEPKSGTILNEVEHLTLPGIDTTLEWDQATQDAARAHADRTKHTLQALRIASFMLKLCAVLLIAVALWRRR
;
A
#
# COMPACT_ATOMS: atom_id res chain seq x y z
N MET A 1 -10.73 -30.36 -36.34
CA MET A 1 -9.77 -30.47 -35.21
C MET A 1 -9.03 -29.18 -34.91
N ARG A 2 -8.34 -28.52 -35.85
CA ARG A 2 -7.55 -27.28 -35.60
C ARG A 2 -8.29 -26.17 -34.83
N LYS A 3 -9.56 -25.86 -35.17
CA LYS A 3 -10.36 -24.82 -34.47
C LYS A 3 -10.71 -25.17 -33.01
N VAL A 4 -10.91 -26.46 -32.72
CA VAL A 4 -11.20 -26.94 -31.36
C VAL A 4 -9.95 -26.87 -30.49
N ILE A 5 -8.80 -27.23 -31.04
CA ILE A 5 -7.50 -27.09 -30.36
C ILE A 5 -7.21 -25.61 -30.06
N ALA A 6 -7.42 -24.71 -31.04
CA ALA A 6 -7.24 -23.27 -30.84
C ALA A 6 -8.17 -22.70 -29.76
N ALA A 7 -9.44 -23.12 -29.74
CA ALA A 7 -10.39 -22.72 -28.69
C ALA A 7 -9.96 -23.22 -27.29
N ALA A 8 -9.48 -24.46 -27.20
CA ALA A 8 -8.97 -25.02 -25.95
C ALA A 8 -7.74 -24.25 -25.44
N VAL A 9 -6.78 -23.93 -26.31
CA VAL A 9 -5.60 -23.13 -25.97
C VAL A 9 -6.00 -21.72 -25.50
N LEU A 10 -6.92 -21.05 -26.20
CA LEU A 10 -7.43 -19.73 -25.80
C LEU A 10 -8.09 -19.77 -24.42
N LEU A 11 -8.86 -20.82 -24.12
CA LEU A 11 -9.53 -20.96 -22.83
C LEU A 11 -8.52 -21.19 -21.69
N VAL A 12 -7.47 -21.99 -21.93
CA VAL A 12 -6.36 -22.17 -20.98
C VAL A 12 -5.62 -20.85 -20.76
N LEU A 13 -5.25 -20.13 -21.82
CA LEU A 13 -4.57 -18.84 -21.67
C LEU A 13 -5.44 -17.81 -20.94
N ALA A 14 -6.74 -17.73 -21.26
CA ALA A 14 -7.68 -16.82 -20.61
C ALA A 14 -7.92 -17.09 -19.13
N THR A 15 -7.62 -18.32 -18.67
CA THR A 15 -7.79 -18.74 -17.28
C THR A 15 -6.48 -18.68 -16.49
N VAL A 16 -5.34 -18.98 -17.12
CA VAL A 16 -4.04 -19.04 -16.44
C VAL A 16 -3.32 -17.69 -16.41
N VAL A 17 -3.33 -16.93 -17.51
CA VAL A 17 -2.55 -15.69 -17.64
C VAL A 17 -3.03 -14.59 -16.68
N PRO A 18 -4.34 -14.28 -16.56
CA PRO A 18 -4.78 -13.19 -15.69
C PRO A 18 -4.40 -13.41 -14.21
N PRO A 19 -4.67 -14.59 -13.60
CA PRO A 19 -4.26 -14.85 -12.22
C PRO A 19 -2.75 -14.67 -11.98
N LEU A 20 -1.91 -15.16 -12.90
CA LEU A 20 -0.45 -15.04 -12.80
C LEU A 20 0.05 -13.58 -12.85
N ILE A 21 -0.61 -12.73 -13.63
CA ILE A 21 -0.27 -11.31 -13.68
C ILE A 21 -0.81 -10.61 -12.43
N THR A 22 -2.04 -10.89 -12.01
CA THR A 22 -2.61 -10.30 -10.78
C THR A 22 -1.81 -10.64 -9.54
N SER A 23 -1.28 -11.87 -9.41
CA SER A 23 -0.45 -12.27 -8.28
C SER A 23 0.89 -11.55 -8.22
N ARG A 24 1.33 -10.91 -9.31
CA ARG A 24 2.53 -10.08 -9.34
C ARG A 24 2.24 -8.62 -9.02
N ILE A 25 1.04 -8.13 -9.35
CA ILE A 25 0.65 -6.71 -9.22
C ILE A 25 0.01 -6.40 -7.86
N MET A 26 -0.78 -7.33 -7.31
CA MET A 26 -1.51 -7.12 -6.06
C MET A 26 -0.71 -7.18 -4.74
N PRO A 27 0.50 -7.76 -4.66
CA PRO A 27 1.26 -7.66 -3.43
C PRO A 27 2.17 -6.41 -3.45
N ILE A 28 2.62 -5.96 -2.27
CA ILE A 28 3.64 -4.89 -2.16
C ILE A 28 4.80 -5.17 -3.14
N PRO A 29 5.20 -4.19 -3.98
CA PRO A 29 6.31 -4.38 -4.91
C PRO A 29 7.62 -4.68 -4.17
N LEU A 30 8.46 -5.51 -4.76
CA LEU A 30 9.82 -5.75 -4.27
C LEU A 30 10.79 -4.78 -4.96
N ASN A 31 11.85 -4.40 -4.26
CA ASN A 31 12.94 -3.59 -4.82
C ASN A 31 12.44 -2.26 -5.39
N SER A 32 11.56 -1.59 -4.63
CA SER A 32 10.97 -0.31 -4.98
C SER A 32 11.26 0.74 -3.90
N SER A 33 11.33 2.00 -4.32
CA SER A 33 11.59 3.16 -3.48
C SER A 33 10.54 4.22 -3.74
N HIS A 34 9.97 4.78 -2.67
CA HIS A 34 8.93 5.80 -2.71
C HIS A 34 9.26 6.93 -1.75
N THR A 35 9.01 8.17 -2.17
CA THR A 35 9.15 9.36 -1.32
C THR A 35 7.84 10.09 -1.23
N TYR A 36 7.43 10.44 -0.01
CA TYR A 36 6.27 11.25 0.29
C TYR A 36 6.72 12.51 1.00
N VAL A 37 6.14 13.65 0.63
CA VAL A 37 6.42 14.94 1.25
C VAL A 37 5.13 15.52 1.79
N ALA A 38 5.16 15.91 3.06
CA ALA A 38 4.07 16.60 3.72
C ALA A 38 4.53 17.93 4.30
N HIS A 39 3.68 18.94 4.22
CA HIS A 39 3.95 20.27 4.75
C HIS A 39 3.02 20.56 5.92
N GLY A 40 3.56 21.22 6.93
CA GLY A 40 2.79 21.81 8.02
C GLY A 40 3.22 23.24 8.27
N ASP A 41 2.76 23.80 9.38
CA ASP A 41 3.15 25.16 9.75
C ASP A 41 4.65 25.17 10.11
N HIS A 42 5.43 25.91 9.32
CA HIS A 42 6.88 26.02 9.46
C HIS A 42 7.66 24.68 9.50
N THR A 43 7.06 23.61 8.98
CA THR A 43 7.60 22.25 9.06
C THR A 43 7.39 21.46 7.76
N THR A 44 8.32 20.54 7.47
CA THR A 44 8.24 19.64 6.33
C THR A 44 8.66 18.24 6.74
N LEU A 45 7.80 17.26 6.48
CA LEU A 45 8.06 15.84 6.65
C LEU A 45 8.47 15.26 5.30
N THR A 46 9.56 14.50 5.28
CA THR A 46 9.92 13.63 4.17
C THR A 46 9.92 12.19 4.67
N ARG A 47 9.15 11.33 4.02
CA ARG A 47 9.07 9.89 4.27
C ARG A 47 9.64 9.16 3.06
N GLN A 48 10.72 8.42 3.24
CA GLN A 48 11.25 7.50 2.23
C GLN A 48 10.92 6.07 2.64
N ILE A 49 10.37 5.29 1.72
CA ILE A 49 10.01 3.89 1.92
C ILE A 49 10.72 3.05 0.86
N ASP A 50 11.57 2.15 1.32
CA ASP A 50 12.29 1.20 0.49
C ASP A 50 11.82 -0.23 0.79
N THR A 51 11.63 -1.01 -0.27
CA THR A 51 11.21 -2.41 -0.19
C THR A 51 12.28 -3.30 -0.80
N SER A 52 12.53 -4.47 -0.22
CA SER A 52 13.50 -5.45 -0.75
C SER A 52 13.02 -6.89 -0.58
N ASP A 53 13.54 -7.78 -1.43
CA ASP A 53 13.24 -9.21 -1.39
C ASP A 53 13.94 -9.90 -0.20
N PRO A 54 13.21 -10.48 0.76
CA PRO A 54 13.79 -11.27 1.84
C PRO A 54 14.32 -12.64 1.41
N GLY A 55 14.03 -13.09 0.17
CA GLY A 55 14.23 -14.46 -0.27
C GLY A 55 13.16 -15.43 0.24
N ILE A 56 12.09 -14.89 0.86
CA ILE A 56 10.96 -15.65 1.40
C ILE A 56 9.71 -15.30 0.60
N LYS A 57 9.00 -16.35 0.17
CA LYS A 57 7.80 -16.19 -0.66
C LYS A 57 6.73 -15.39 0.09
N ASP A 58 6.07 -14.48 -0.62
CA ASP A 58 4.95 -13.67 -0.13
C ASP A 58 5.30 -12.70 1.00
N GLU A 59 6.58 -12.47 1.27
CA GLU A 59 7.09 -11.53 2.27
C GLU A 59 7.94 -10.43 1.63
N VAL A 60 8.05 -9.29 2.31
CA VAL A 60 8.85 -8.13 1.86
C VAL A 60 9.53 -7.47 3.06
N LYS A 61 10.80 -7.11 2.92
CA LYS A 61 11.46 -6.22 3.88
C LYS A 61 11.15 -4.78 3.53
N VAL A 62 10.79 -3.99 4.53
CA VAL A 62 10.48 -2.58 4.42
C VAL A 62 11.46 -1.81 5.29
N HIS A 63 12.05 -0.76 4.73
CA HIS A 63 12.85 0.24 5.44
C HIS A 63 12.18 1.60 5.24
N VAL A 64 11.85 2.27 6.34
CA VAL A 64 11.24 3.60 6.31
C VAL A 64 12.14 4.59 7.02
N GLN A 65 12.35 5.73 6.37
CA GLN A 65 13.08 6.86 6.92
C GLN A 65 12.17 8.09 6.90
N ASP A 66 11.70 8.50 8.06
CA ASP A 66 10.95 9.75 8.22
C ASP A 66 11.87 10.83 8.78
N THR A 67 11.79 12.03 8.22
CA THR A 67 12.50 13.21 8.74
C THR A 67 11.56 14.41 8.72
N LEU A 68 11.23 14.91 9.91
CA LEU A 68 10.53 16.19 10.10
C LEU A 68 11.54 17.28 10.38
N LYS A 69 11.55 18.33 9.55
CA LYS A 69 12.39 19.52 9.74
C LYS A 69 11.54 20.77 9.90
N ASN A 70 12.09 21.78 10.56
CA ASN A 70 11.54 23.14 10.49
C ASN A 70 12.14 23.94 9.33
N ASP A 71 11.63 25.15 9.10
CA ASP A 71 12.09 26.07 8.06
C ASP A 71 13.59 26.44 8.15
N ALA A 72 14.16 26.39 9.36
CA ALA A 72 15.59 26.61 9.58
C ALA A 72 16.46 25.39 9.22
N GLY A 73 15.84 24.30 8.75
CA GLY A 73 16.51 23.05 8.39
C GLY A 73 16.88 22.17 9.58
N LYS A 74 16.46 22.52 10.81
CA LYS A 74 16.70 21.73 12.01
C LYS A 74 15.77 20.52 12.02
N THR A 75 16.33 19.32 12.16
CA THR A 75 15.55 18.09 12.36
C THR A 75 14.87 18.11 13.72
N LEU A 76 13.54 17.98 13.72
CA LEU A 76 12.69 17.89 14.90
C LEU A 76 12.40 16.42 15.25
N ILE A 77 12.09 15.61 14.24
CA ILE A 77 11.84 14.17 14.37
C ILE A 77 12.63 13.43 13.30
N SER A 78 13.22 12.30 13.66
CA SER A 78 13.73 11.32 12.72
C SER A 78 13.28 9.93 13.14
N VAL A 79 12.75 9.15 12.20
CA VAL A 79 12.41 7.74 12.39
C VAL A 79 13.19 6.92 11.38
N ASP A 80 13.84 5.86 11.85
CA ASP A 80 14.47 4.83 11.03
C ASP A 80 13.86 3.49 11.43
N ASP A 81 13.01 2.94 10.57
CA ASP A 81 12.16 1.79 10.86
C ASP A 81 12.43 0.64 9.87
N HIS A 82 12.75 -0.54 10.40
CA HIS A 82 12.86 -1.77 9.64
C HIS A 82 11.82 -2.77 10.12
N LEU A 83 11.11 -3.37 9.17
CA LEU A 83 10.10 -4.38 9.42
C LEU A 83 9.93 -5.31 8.21
N GLN A 84 9.33 -6.47 8.44
CA GLN A 84 9.01 -7.42 7.38
C GLN A 84 7.50 -7.63 7.34
N LEU A 85 6.91 -7.53 6.15
CA LEU A 85 5.46 -7.60 5.95
C LEU A 85 5.09 -8.81 5.11
N ILE A 86 3.89 -9.34 5.35
CA ILE A 86 3.21 -10.24 4.43
C ILE A 86 2.65 -9.40 3.28
N ARG A 87 3.13 -9.63 2.06
CA ARG A 87 2.90 -8.73 0.91
C ARG A 87 1.44 -8.56 0.52
N HIS A 88 0.59 -9.56 0.79
CA HIS A 88 -0.83 -9.53 0.39
C HIS A 88 -1.73 -8.86 1.44
N SER A 89 -1.43 -9.03 2.73
CA SER A 89 -2.23 -8.48 3.83
C SER A 89 -1.67 -7.16 4.33
N THR A 90 -0.40 -6.89 4.04
CA THR A 90 0.40 -5.75 4.50
C THR A 90 0.63 -5.72 6.01
N TYR A 91 0.26 -6.80 6.71
CA TYR A 91 0.53 -6.97 8.14
C TYR A 91 1.98 -7.41 8.38
N PRO A 92 2.58 -7.01 9.51
CA PRO A 92 3.90 -7.49 9.93
C PRO A 92 3.94 -9.00 10.09
N VAL A 93 5.08 -9.59 9.72
CA VAL A 93 5.42 -10.97 10.05
C VAL A 93 5.75 -11.04 11.54
N LEU A 94 5.03 -11.87 12.29
CA LEU A 94 5.11 -11.96 13.75
C LEU A 94 6.31 -12.81 14.22
N ASP A 95 7.53 -12.35 13.94
CA ASP A 95 8.77 -13.09 14.22
C ASP A 95 9.93 -12.21 14.72
N ASN A 96 9.65 -11.25 15.62
CA ASN A 96 10.66 -10.37 16.24
C ASN A 96 11.67 -9.74 15.25
N ASN A 97 11.22 -9.44 14.02
CA ASN A 97 12.04 -8.95 12.92
C ASN A 97 11.96 -7.42 12.76
N SER A 98 11.30 -6.74 13.70
CA SER A 98 11.17 -5.29 13.70
C SER A 98 12.29 -4.63 14.49
N SER A 99 12.77 -3.50 13.98
CA SER A 99 13.62 -2.56 14.71
C SER A 99 13.24 -1.13 14.32
N ILE A 100 13.15 -0.25 15.29
CA ILE A 100 12.83 1.15 15.07
C ILE A 100 13.71 2.03 15.95
N THR A 101 14.21 3.12 15.38
CA THR A 101 14.89 4.19 16.08
C THR A 101 14.10 5.47 15.88
N VAL A 102 13.62 6.07 16.97
CA VAL A 102 12.86 7.32 16.93
C VAL A 102 13.66 8.37 17.69
N THR A 103 14.00 9.48 17.03
CA THR A 103 14.66 10.62 17.65
C THR A 103 13.74 11.82 17.62
N VAL A 104 13.35 12.32 18.80
CA VAL A 104 12.50 13.53 18.95
C VAL A 104 13.31 14.60 19.68
N LEU A 105 13.52 15.75 19.04
CA LEU A 105 14.29 16.87 19.58
C LEU A 105 15.66 16.46 20.17
N GLY A 106 16.33 15.50 19.51
CA GLY A 106 17.64 14.98 19.92
C GLY A 106 17.61 13.90 21.00
N LYS A 107 16.44 13.51 21.51
CA LYS A 107 16.28 12.35 22.40
C LYS A 107 15.93 11.13 21.57
N THR A 108 16.74 10.08 21.68
CA THR A 108 16.57 8.84 20.92
C THR A 108 15.97 7.73 21.78
N ASP A 109 14.89 7.13 21.29
CA ASP A 109 14.38 5.83 21.71
C ASP A 109 14.71 4.79 20.63
N LYS A 110 15.22 3.64 21.04
CA LYS A 110 15.60 2.56 20.12
C LYS A 110 15.03 1.24 20.61
N ARG A 111 14.30 0.56 19.73
CA ARG A 111 13.69 -0.75 19.98
C ARG A 111 14.15 -1.72 18.90
N GLU A 112 14.67 -2.87 19.30
CA GLU A 112 15.17 -3.90 18.39
C GLU A 112 14.54 -5.24 18.72
N ARG A 113 14.43 -6.11 17.70
CA ARG A 113 14.00 -7.49 17.83
C ARG A 113 12.66 -7.63 18.56
N PHE A 114 11.69 -6.80 18.18
CA PHE A 114 10.35 -6.86 18.74
C PHE A 114 9.34 -7.30 17.69
N THR A 115 8.19 -7.74 18.15
CA THR A 115 7.03 -8.03 17.31
C THR A 115 6.04 -6.89 17.44
N ARG A 116 5.48 -6.46 16.31
CA ARG A 116 4.37 -5.51 16.26
C ARG A 116 3.25 -6.08 15.42
N ASN A 117 2.02 -5.69 15.71
CA ASN A 117 0.84 -5.98 14.90
C ASN A 117 0.38 -4.70 14.19
N GLY A 118 -0.68 -4.79 13.40
CA GLY A 118 -1.30 -3.64 12.74
C GLY A 118 -0.63 -3.21 11.43
N LEU A 119 -1.42 -2.55 10.58
CA LEU A 119 -0.96 -1.85 9.39
C LEU A 119 -0.16 -0.60 9.78
N GLN A 120 0.61 -0.04 8.85
CA GLN A 120 1.35 1.20 9.08
C GLN A 120 1.56 1.97 7.77
N TYR A 121 2.34 1.40 6.86
CA TYR A 121 2.79 2.12 5.65
C TYR A 121 2.03 1.75 4.38
N PHE A 122 1.34 0.61 4.39
CA PHE A 122 0.63 0.07 3.24
C PHE A 122 -0.75 -0.41 3.67
N PHE A 123 -1.72 -0.28 2.75
CA PHE A 123 -3.00 -0.97 2.86
C PHE A 123 -3.03 -2.17 1.92
N PRO A 124 -3.78 -3.23 2.28
CA PRO A 124 -3.96 -4.36 1.40
C PRO A 124 -4.78 -3.98 0.17
N PHE A 125 -4.55 -4.66 -0.95
CA PHE A 125 -5.43 -4.57 -2.12
C PHE A 125 -6.85 -4.99 -1.77
N ASN A 126 -7.82 -4.40 -2.48
CA ASN A 126 -9.24 -4.54 -2.15
C ASN A 126 -9.52 -4.14 -0.69
N THR A 127 -8.97 -3.00 -0.27
CA THR A 127 -9.22 -2.41 1.04
C THR A 127 -10.71 -2.39 1.35
N GLU A 128 -11.05 -2.79 2.57
CA GLU A 128 -12.41 -2.99 3.02
C GLU A 128 -12.88 -1.81 3.87
N ARG A 129 -14.19 -1.57 3.89
CA ARG A 129 -14.84 -0.55 4.73
C ARG A 129 -14.97 -1.04 6.18
N ARG A 130 -13.83 -1.27 6.84
CA ARG A 130 -13.75 -1.72 8.23
C ARG A 130 -12.58 -1.07 8.94
N SER A 131 -12.55 -1.19 10.26
CA SER A 131 -11.39 -0.80 11.03
C SER A 131 -10.23 -1.78 10.82
N TYR A 132 -9.02 -1.24 10.81
CA TYR A 132 -7.77 -1.99 10.80
C TYR A 132 -7.00 -1.72 12.08
N ASP A 133 -6.39 -2.73 12.68
CA ASP A 133 -5.31 -2.47 13.64
C ASP A 133 -4.23 -1.65 12.93
N PHE A 134 -3.79 -0.56 13.52
CA PHE A 134 -2.80 0.34 12.95
C PHE A 134 -1.75 0.70 14.00
N TYR A 135 -0.49 0.41 13.69
CA TYR A 135 0.63 0.58 14.59
C TYR A 135 1.04 2.04 14.69
N ASP A 136 1.19 2.52 15.92
CA ASP A 136 1.64 3.87 16.21
C ASP A 136 3.09 3.86 16.70
N VAL A 137 3.97 4.58 16.01
CA VAL A 137 5.40 4.60 16.35
C VAL A 137 5.69 5.28 17.68
N PHE A 138 4.90 6.29 18.06
CA PHE A 138 5.11 7.07 19.27
C PHE A 138 4.51 6.38 20.50
N ALA A 139 3.35 5.75 20.36
CA ALA A 139 2.77 4.95 21.44
C ALA A 139 3.40 3.56 21.57
N GLY A 140 3.94 3.02 20.48
CA GLY A 140 4.61 1.72 20.45
C GLY A 140 3.67 0.52 20.46
N ASP A 141 2.39 0.72 20.16
CA ASP A 141 1.36 -0.31 20.08
C ASP A 141 0.37 -0.02 18.93
N SER A 142 -0.56 -0.93 18.71
CA SER A 142 -1.62 -0.75 17.71
C SER A 142 -2.92 -0.31 18.35
N ALA A 143 -3.64 0.57 17.65
CA ALA A 143 -5.04 0.87 17.93
C ALA A 143 -5.84 0.82 16.62
N PRO A 144 -7.18 0.74 16.68
CA PRO A 144 -8.02 0.78 15.49
C PRO A 144 -7.83 2.08 14.70
N LEU A 145 -7.71 1.94 13.39
CA LEU A 145 -7.86 2.99 12.40
C LEU A 145 -9.20 2.75 11.70
N ASP A 146 -10.18 3.59 12.03
CA ASP A 146 -11.58 3.33 11.73
C ASP A 146 -11.96 3.84 10.34
N TYR A 147 -12.75 3.04 9.62
CA TYR A 147 -13.41 3.53 8.41
C TYR A 147 -14.45 4.58 8.76
N VAL A 148 -14.34 5.77 8.15
CA VAL A 148 -15.26 6.88 8.39
C VAL A 148 -16.27 6.99 7.25
N ARG A 149 -15.78 7.09 6.02
CA ARG A 149 -16.61 7.37 4.85
C ARG A 149 -15.90 7.01 3.55
N GLN A 150 -16.63 7.11 2.45
CA GLN A 150 -16.06 7.17 1.11
C GLN A 150 -16.10 8.61 0.60
N ASP A 151 -15.02 9.07 0.00
CA ASP A 151 -14.86 10.39 -0.59
C ASP A 151 -14.34 10.23 -2.03
N GLY A 152 -15.21 10.48 -3.01
CA GLY A 152 -14.93 10.14 -4.41
C GLY A 152 -14.65 8.64 -4.58
N ASP A 153 -13.47 8.30 -5.12
CA ASP A 153 -13.00 6.93 -5.28
C ASP A 153 -12.14 6.42 -4.10
N ALA A 154 -11.97 7.21 -3.04
CA ALA A 154 -11.15 6.87 -1.88
C ALA A 154 -11.98 6.47 -0.66
N TYR A 155 -11.49 5.51 0.12
CA TYR A 155 -11.96 5.26 1.47
C TYR A 155 -11.18 6.11 2.47
N VAL A 156 -11.91 6.75 3.38
CA VAL A 156 -11.35 7.64 4.38
C VAL A 156 -11.33 6.92 5.71
N TYR A 157 -10.15 6.85 6.31
CA TYR A 157 -9.91 6.27 7.61
C TYR A 157 -9.45 7.34 8.59
N HIS A 158 -9.78 7.18 9.87
CA HIS A 158 -9.42 8.13 10.91
C HIS A 158 -9.01 7.41 12.19
N GLN A 159 -7.99 7.95 12.85
CA GLN A 159 -7.52 7.50 14.14
C GLN A 159 -7.09 8.68 14.97
N LYS A 160 -7.46 8.66 16.25
CA LYS A 160 -7.01 9.61 17.25
C LYS A 160 -6.26 8.88 18.36
N ARG A 161 -5.01 9.29 18.59
CA ARG A 161 -4.14 8.84 19.68
C ARG A 161 -3.71 10.05 20.53
N GLU A 162 -2.99 9.81 21.61
CA GLU A 162 -2.45 10.86 22.49
C GLU A 162 -1.53 11.84 21.74
N HIS A 163 -0.59 11.32 20.94
CA HIS A 163 0.45 12.11 20.29
C HIS A 163 0.20 12.38 18.80
N VAL A 164 -0.82 11.75 18.22
CA VAL A 164 -1.10 11.83 16.80
C VAL A 164 -2.56 11.59 16.50
N GLU A 165 -3.14 12.47 15.70
CA GLU A 165 -4.45 12.32 15.10
C GLU A 165 -4.27 12.30 13.58
N ARG A 166 -4.73 11.25 12.92
CA ARG A 166 -4.47 11.04 11.49
C ARG A 166 -5.74 10.72 10.72
N THR A 167 -5.79 11.22 9.49
CA THR A 167 -6.81 10.87 8.50
C THR A 167 -6.11 10.41 7.22
N ILE A 168 -6.51 9.25 6.71
CA ILE A 168 -5.87 8.60 5.56
C ILE A 168 -6.90 8.34 4.48
N TRP A 169 -6.60 8.73 3.25
CA TRP A 169 -7.42 8.44 2.07
C TRP A 169 -6.76 7.32 1.27
N VAL A 170 -7.50 6.24 1.01
CA VAL A 170 -6.96 5.04 0.35
C VAL A 170 -7.80 4.70 -0.87
N GLU A 171 -7.16 4.52 -2.03
CA GLU A 171 -7.83 3.95 -3.20
C GLU A 171 -8.07 2.45 -2.95
N PRO A 172 -9.33 2.00 -2.86
CA PRO A 172 -9.64 0.69 -2.30
C PRO A 172 -9.21 -0.49 -3.18
N LYS A 173 -9.12 -0.34 -4.51
CA LYS A 173 -8.76 -1.47 -5.38
C LYS A 173 -7.27 -1.79 -5.30
N SER A 174 -6.43 -0.76 -5.30
CA SER A 174 -4.98 -0.88 -5.25
C SER A 174 -4.41 -0.87 -3.83
N GLY A 175 -5.14 -0.38 -2.83
CA GLY A 175 -4.59 -0.15 -1.49
C GLY A 175 -3.63 1.04 -1.42
N THR A 176 -3.56 1.87 -2.47
CA THR A 176 -2.67 3.03 -2.51
C THR A 176 -3.21 4.14 -1.62
N ILE A 177 -2.38 4.65 -0.70
CA ILE A 177 -2.69 5.87 0.06
C ILE A 177 -2.59 7.06 -0.90
N LEU A 178 -3.66 7.85 -1.00
CA LEU A 178 -3.78 9.00 -1.89
C LEU A 178 -3.50 10.33 -1.20
N ASN A 179 -3.78 10.41 0.10
CA ASN A 179 -3.49 11.55 0.95
C ASN A 179 -3.40 11.09 2.40
N GLU A 180 -2.67 11.84 3.21
CA GLU A 180 -2.54 11.65 4.64
C GLU A 180 -2.46 13.03 5.29
N VAL A 181 -3.30 13.23 6.30
CA VAL A 181 -3.26 14.41 7.17
C VAL A 181 -2.95 13.91 8.57
N GLU A 182 -1.83 14.34 9.15
CA GLU A 182 -1.42 14.00 10.51
C GLU A 182 -1.28 15.26 11.36
N HIS A 183 -2.00 15.33 12.46
CA HIS A 183 -1.77 16.31 13.52
C HIS A 183 -0.90 15.67 14.60
N LEU A 184 0.33 16.16 14.75
CA LEU A 184 1.31 15.66 15.71
C LEU A 184 1.36 16.58 16.93
N THR A 185 1.15 16.01 18.11
CA THR A 185 1.21 16.72 19.39
C THR A 185 2.23 16.03 20.30
N LEU A 186 3.47 16.49 20.26
CA LEU A 186 4.56 16.01 21.11
C LEU A 186 5.11 17.18 21.95
N PRO A 187 5.80 16.92 23.08
CA PRO A 187 6.43 17.99 23.84
C PRO A 187 7.40 18.82 22.98
N GLY A 188 7.02 20.06 22.68
CA GLY A 188 7.80 20.99 21.84
C GLY A 188 7.58 20.86 20.33
N ILE A 189 6.61 20.05 19.88
CA ILE A 189 6.21 19.92 18.48
C ILE A 189 4.69 19.87 18.42
N ASP A 190 4.09 20.85 17.75
CA ASP A 190 2.67 20.90 17.45
C ASP A 190 2.55 21.32 15.99
N THR A 191 2.15 20.39 15.12
CA THR A 191 2.04 20.66 13.68
C THR A 191 1.01 19.76 13.03
N THR A 192 0.33 20.29 12.01
CA THR A 192 -0.53 19.52 11.13
C THR A 192 0.16 19.38 9.79
N LEU A 193 0.45 18.15 9.39
CA LEU A 193 1.11 17.78 8.16
C LEU A 193 0.08 17.28 7.16
N GLU A 194 0.16 17.75 5.93
CA GLU A 194 -0.63 17.25 4.80
C GLU A 194 0.28 17.04 3.58
N TRP A 195 0.05 15.97 2.83
CA TRP A 195 0.82 15.69 1.62
C TRP A 195 0.70 16.82 0.60
N ASP A 196 1.82 17.17 -0.03
CA ASP A 196 1.83 18.15 -1.10
C ASP A 196 1.11 17.63 -2.36
N GLN A 197 0.74 18.54 -3.26
CA GLN A 197 0.01 18.19 -4.48
C GLN A 197 0.80 17.20 -5.35
N ALA A 198 2.13 17.35 -5.44
CA ALA A 198 2.97 16.48 -6.24
C ALA A 198 2.96 15.02 -5.73
N THR A 199 3.00 14.84 -4.40
CA THR A 199 2.91 13.54 -3.73
C THR A 199 1.54 12.92 -3.96
N GLN A 200 0.46 13.70 -3.82
CA GLN A 200 -0.90 13.23 -4.10
C GLN A 200 -1.07 12.81 -5.57
N ASP A 201 -0.55 13.60 -6.52
CA ASP A 201 -0.63 13.29 -7.95
C ASP A 201 0.16 12.03 -8.32
N ALA A 202 1.36 11.87 -7.75
CA ALA A 202 2.18 10.67 -7.93
C ALA A 202 1.49 9.42 -7.38
N ALA A 203 0.86 9.53 -6.20
CA ALA A 203 0.08 8.45 -5.60
C ALA A 203 -1.14 8.08 -6.45
N ARG A 204 -1.93 9.08 -6.92
CA ARG A 204 -3.06 8.85 -7.82
C ARG A 204 -2.63 8.19 -9.11
N ALA A 205 -1.54 8.66 -9.73
CA ALA A 205 -1.02 8.06 -10.95
C ALA A 205 -0.58 6.60 -10.74
N HIS A 206 -0.03 6.25 -9.57
CA HIS A 206 0.26 4.87 -9.21
C HIS A 206 -1.02 4.03 -9.08
N ALA A 207 -2.00 4.52 -8.32
CA ALA A 207 -3.29 3.85 -8.15
C ALA A 207 -3.99 3.61 -9.49
N ASP A 208 -4.00 4.60 -10.38
CA ASP A 208 -4.61 4.51 -11.72
C ASP A 208 -3.93 3.47 -12.60
N ARG A 209 -2.59 3.44 -12.66
CA ARG A 209 -1.86 2.41 -13.42
C ARG A 209 -2.23 1.00 -12.93
N THR A 210 -2.34 0.82 -11.62
CA THR A 210 -2.71 -0.45 -11.01
C THR A 210 -4.15 -0.82 -11.36
N LYS A 211 -5.10 0.10 -11.17
CA LYS A 211 -6.52 -0.07 -11.53
C LYS A 211 -6.69 -0.41 -13.01
N HIS A 212 -6.08 0.34 -13.91
CA HIS A 212 -6.17 0.15 -15.36
C HIS A 212 -5.60 -1.21 -15.77
N THR A 213 -4.47 -1.62 -15.19
CA THR A 213 -3.88 -2.94 -15.48
C THR A 213 -4.82 -4.07 -15.05
N LEU A 214 -5.39 -3.99 -13.85
CA LEU A 214 -6.37 -4.97 -13.35
C LEU A 214 -7.63 -5.04 -14.22
N GLN A 215 -8.14 -3.87 -14.65
CA GLN A 215 -9.29 -3.79 -15.56
C GLN A 215 -8.98 -4.39 -16.93
N ALA A 216 -7.85 -4.05 -17.53
CA ALA A 216 -7.42 -4.57 -18.82
C ALA A 216 -7.28 -6.10 -18.80
N LEU A 217 -6.71 -6.68 -17.73
CA LEU A 217 -6.63 -8.12 -17.54
C LEU A 217 -8.00 -8.79 -17.46
N ARG A 218 -8.94 -8.17 -16.75
CA ARG A 218 -10.32 -8.66 -16.64
C ARG A 218 -11.03 -8.65 -18.00
N ILE A 219 -10.90 -7.56 -18.76
CA ILE A 219 -11.48 -7.42 -20.10
C ILE A 219 -10.84 -8.42 -21.07
N ALA A 220 -9.51 -8.53 -21.08
CA ALA A 220 -8.79 -9.47 -21.93
C ALA A 220 -9.18 -10.92 -21.65
N SER A 221 -9.29 -11.31 -20.36
CA SER A 221 -9.78 -12.64 -19.98
C SER A 221 -11.19 -12.91 -20.51
N PHE A 222 -12.08 -11.93 -20.38
CA PHE A 222 -13.45 -12.03 -20.88
C PHE A 222 -13.48 -12.19 -22.41
N MET A 223 -12.75 -11.34 -23.14
CA MET A 223 -12.71 -11.38 -24.60
C MET A 223 -12.10 -12.69 -25.13
N LEU A 224 -11.04 -13.20 -24.51
CA LEU A 224 -10.45 -14.49 -24.88
C LEU A 224 -11.42 -15.66 -24.66
N LYS A 225 -12.18 -15.65 -23.55
CA LYS A 225 -13.24 -16.64 -23.29
C LYS A 225 -14.36 -16.55 -24.33
N LEU A 226 -14.81 -15.34 -24.67
CA LEU A 226 -15.82 -15.12 -25.70
C LEU A 226 -15.35 -15.65 -27.07
N CYS A 227 -14.11 -15.34 -27.47
CA CYS A 227 -13.51 -15.86 -28.70
C CYS A 227 -13.44 -17.40 -28.71
N ALA A 228 -13.08 -18.02 -27.58
CA ALA A 228 -13.08 -19.48 -27.46
C ALA A 228 -14.47 -20.09 -27.67
N VAL A 229 -15.52 -19.49 -27.07
CA VAL A 229 -16.92 -19.93 -27.26
C VAL A 229 -17.36 -19.79 -28.72
N LEU A 230 -17.07 -18.65 -29.36
CA LEU A 230 -17.40 -18.43 -30.77
C LEU A 230 -16.70 -19.44 -31.69
N LEU A 231 -15.42 -19.76 -31.42
CA LEU A 231 -14.69 -20.76 -32.19
C LEU A 231 -15.30 -22.17 -32.04
N ILE A 232 -15.78 -22.52 -30.84
CA ILE A 232 -16.49 -23.78 -30.60
C ILE A 232 -17.82 -23.80 -31.38
N ALA A 233 -18.62 -22.72 -31.32
CA ALA A 233 -19.88 -22.62 -32.04
C ALA A 233 -19.70 -22.76 -33.55
N VAL A 234 -18.71 -22.07 -34.14
CA VAL A 234 -18.37 -22.18 -35.57
C VAL A 234 -17.87 -23.59 -35.92
N ALA A 235 -17.11 -24.22 -35.03
CA ALA A 235 -16.64 -25.59 -35.25
C ALA A 235 -17.78 -26.61 -35.23
N LEU A 236 -18.80 -26.41 -34.39
CA LEU A 236 -20.01 -27.24 -34.33
C LEU A 236 -20.93 -27.01 -35.54
N TRP A 237 -21.12 -25.75 -35.96
CA TRP A 237 -21.99 -25.42 -37.09
C TRP A 237 -21.48 -25.99 -38.41
N ARG A 238 -20.16 -25.94 -38.67
CA ARG A 238 -19.56 -26.55 -39.88
C ARG A 238 -19.49 -28.08 -39.86
N ARG A 239 -19.85 -28.72 -38.74
CA ARG A 239 -19.82 -30.18 -38.59
C ARG A 239 -21.19 -30.81 -38.78
N ARG A 240 -22.25 -30.00 -38.79
CA ARG A 240 -23.58 -30.34 -39.32
C ARG A 240 -23.61 -30.06 -40.82
#